data_AF-A0A699I2A7-F1
#
_entry.id   AF-A0A699I2A7-F1
#
_cell.length_a   1.000
_cell.length_b   1.000
_cell.length_c   1.000
_cell.angle_alpha   90.00
_cell.angle_beta   90.00
_cell.angle_gamma   90.00
#
_symmetry.space_group_name_H-M   'P 1'
#
loop_
_entity.id
_entity.type
_entity.pdbx_description
1 polymer ?
#
loop_
_entity_poly.entity_id
_entity_poly.type
_entity_poly.pdbx_seq_one_letter_code
_entity_poly.pdbx_strand_id
1 'polypeptide(L)'
;MNNGAGGSGGASGSGGAGGSGGAGGSGGTDGNADRTGVRRARPTVPELTGECKEKDRVKFSMATLRGRALTWWNEKTKAMDIEAANSTPWSEVKKWMTKEFCPRSVIQRMEQELYNLRMKGMDIDGYTNRFH
;
A
#
# COMPACT_ATOMS: atom_id res chain seq x y z
N MET A 1 -22.93 28.66 25.47
CA MET A 1 -23.63 28.26 26.70
C MET A 1 -25.12 28.25 26.41
N ASN A 2 -25.71 27.07 26.23
CA ASN A 2 -27.14 26.81 26.44
C ASN A 2 -27.39 25.30 26.30
N ASN A 3 -27.38 24.64 27.45
CA ASN A 3 -27.90 23.31 27.65
C ASN A 3 -29.44 23.38 27.67
N GLY A 4 -30.11 22.40 27.08
CA GLY A 4 -31.56 22.20 27.18
C GLY A 4 -31.85 20.71 27.35
N ALA A 5 -32.17 20.31 28.58
CA ALA A 5 -32.57 18.97 28.97
C ALA A 5 -34.03 18.68 28.60
N GLY A 6 -34.40 17.41 28.50
CA GLY A 6 -35.80 16.98 28.46
C GLY A 6 -35.93 15.49 28.13
N GLY A 7 -36.07 14.66 29.17
CA GLY A 7 -36.25 13.22 29.05
C GLY A 7 -37.70 12.76 29.05
N SER A 8 -37.90 11.49 28.69
CA SER A 8 -39.03 10.59 28.99
C SER A 8 -38.72 9.29 28.22
N GLY A 9 -38.59 8.10 28.79
CA GLY A 9 -39.44 7.44 29.78
C GLY A 9 -40.32 6.42 29.05
N GLY A 10 -40.06 5.12 29.21
CA GLY A 10 -40.90 4.06 28.63
C GLY A 10 -40.25 2.67 28.67
N ALA A 11 -40.66 1.85 29.63
CA ALA A 11 -40.27 0.46 29.83
C ALA A 11 -41.25 -0.52 29.14
N SER A 12 -40.84 -1.80 28.99
CA SER A 12 -41.61 -3.06 29.11
C SER A 12 -41.17 -4.08 28.04
N GLY A 13 -40.53 -5.19 28.42
CA GLY A 13 -41.15 -6.55 28.46
C GLY A 13 -40.79 -7.30 27.16
N SER A 14 -40.34 -8.55 27.08
CA SER A 14 -40.62 -9.83 27.76
C SER A 14 -39.49 -10.80 27.33
N GLY A 15 -38.94 -11.70 28.16
CA GLY A 15 -39.61 -12.86 28.74
C GLY A 15 -39.59 -14.05 27.75
N GLY A 16 -38.61 -14.96 27.88
CA GLY A 16 -38.55 -16.18 27.07
C GLY A 16 -37.52 -17.17 27.61
N ALA A 17 -38.01 -18.30 28.13
CA ALA A 17 -37.30 -19.30 28.89
C ALA A 17 -37.00 -20.58 28.06
N GLY A 18 -35.99 -21.34 28.52
CA GLY A 18 -36.07 -22.80 28.63
C GLY A 18 -35.59 -23.64 27.44
N GLY A 19 -34.68 -24.58 27.72
CA GLY A 19 -34.37 -25.68 26.81
C GLY A 19 -33.07 -26.43 27.17
N SER A 20 -33.15 -27.31 28.16
CA SER A 20 -32.11 -28.25 28.59
C SER A 20 -32.24 -29.62 27.92
N GLY A 21 -31.12 -30.35 27.75
CA GLY A 21 -31.08 -31.81 27.57
C GLY A 21 -30.19 -32.24 26.42
N GLY A 22 -28.96 -32.71 26.67
CA GLY A 22 -28.61 -34.14 26.80
C GLY A 22 -27.58 -34.45 25.69
N ALA A 23 -26.70 -35.46 25.72
CA ALA A 23 -26.40 -36.54 26.64
C ALA A 23 -24.91 -36.92 26.42
N GLY A 24 -24.34 -37.66 27.37
CA GLY A 24 -22.96 -38.11 27.32
C GLY A 24 -22.67 -39.13 26.22
N GLY A 25 -21.38 -39.26 25.90
CA GLY A 25 -20.84 -40.29 25.02
C GLY A 25 -19.32 -40.36 25.22
N SER A 26 -18.90 -41.11 26.23
CA SER A 26 -17.50 -41.53 26.40
C SER A 26 -17.25 -42.73 25.49
N GLY A 27 -16.34 -42.60 24.55
CA GLY A 27 -15.82 -43.70 23.73
C GLY A 27 -14.38 -43.39 23.34
N GLY A 28 -13.43 -44.00 24.06
CA GLY A 28 -12.06 -44.13 23.60
C GLY A 28 -11.89 -45.36 22.70
N THR A 29 -10.67 -45.54 22.19
CA THR A 29 -10.18 -46.62 21.29
C THR A 29 -10.51 -46.36 19.80
N ASP A 30 -9.63 -46.46 18.80
CA ASP A 30 -8.21 -46.80 18.70
C ASP A 30 -7.61 -46.03 17.50
N GLY A 31 -6.29 -45.85 17.51
CA GLY A 31 -5.59 -44.96 16.58
C GLY A 31 -5.67 -45.34 15.09
N ASN A 32 -5.53 -44.32 14.25
CA ASN A 32 -4.70 -44.44 13.05
C ASN A 32 -4.05 -43.08 12.76
N ALA A 33 -2.73 -43.09 12.63
CA ALA A 33 -1.95 -41.92 12.28
C ALA A 33 -2.08 -41.68 10.77
N ASP A 34 -2.80 -40.64 10.37
CA ASP A 34 -2.50 -39.99 9.09
C ASP A 34 -2.17 -38.53 9.37
N ARG A 35 -0.87 -38.28 9.57
CA ARG A 35 -0.33 -36.92 9.53
C ARG A 35 -0.46 -36.46 8.09
N THR A 36 -1.61 -35.89 7.75
CA THR A 36 -1.79 -35.12 6.52
C THR A 36 -0.82 -33.95 6.60
N GLY A 37 0.38 -34.14 6.06
CA GLY A 37 1.38 -33.11 5.97
C GLY A 37 0.81 -32.02 5.09
N VAL A 38 0.31 -30.94 5.71
CA VAL A 38 0.17 -29.66 5.03
C VAL A 38 1.59 -29.25 4.68
N ARG A 39 2.05 -29.68 3.50
CA ARG A 39 3.19 -29.05 2.84
C ARG A 39 2.76 -27.61 2.68
N ARG A 40 3.20 -26.75 3.60
CA ARG A 40 3.16 -25.32 3.42
C ARG A 40 3.99 -25.09 2.17
N ALA A 41 3.32 -25.01 1.02
CA ALA A 41 3.95 -24.58 -0.20
C ALA A 41 4.64 -23.27 0.18
N ARG A 42 5.97 -23.21 0.03
CA ARG A 42 6.64 -21.92 -0.03
C ARG A 42 5.79 -21.09 -1.00
N PRO A 43 5.38 -19.86 -0.66
CA PRO A 43 4.92 -18.95 -1.69
C PRO A 43 6.07 -18.88 -2.68
N THR A 44 5.94 -19.57 -3.80
CA THR A 44 6.76 -19.30 -4.96
C THR A 44 6.33 -17.91 -5.32
N VAL A 45 7.09 -16.92 -4.85
CA VAL A 45 7.00 -15.55 -5.33
C VAL A 45 7.17 -15.72 -6.83
N PRO A 46 6.12 -15.50 -7.65
CA PRO A 46 6.28 -15.62 -9.08
C PRO A 46 7.39 -14.65 -9.43
N GLU A 47 8.46 -15.18 -10.01
CA GLU A 47 9.52 -14.36 -10.56
C GLU A 47 8.85 -13.40 -11.54
N LEU A 48 8.76 -12.12 -11.18
CA LEU A 48 8.15 -11.08 -12.02
C LEU A 48 9.12 -10.73 -13.17
N THR A 49 9.68 -11.74 -13.83
CA THR A 49 10.30 -11.60 -15.15
C THR A 49 9.20 -11.66 -16.21
N GLY A 50 8.15 -10.87 -15.99
CA GLY A 50 7.03 -10.73 -16.92
C GLY A 50 7.27 -9.51 -17.79
N GLU A 51 7.52 -9.72 -19.08
CA GLU A 51 7.54 -8.64 -20.07
C GLU A 51 6.25 -7.81 -19.96
N CYS A 52 6.36 -6.59 -19.43
CA CYS A 52 5.23 -5.68 -19.35
C CYS A 52 4.96 -5.10 -20.73
N LYS A 53 3.86 -5.53 -21.34
CA LYS A 53 3.37 -5.02 -22.63
C LYS A 53 3.22 -3.50 -22.55
N GLU A 54 3.61 -2.79 -23.61
CA GLU A 54 3.61 -1.32 -23.64
C GLU A 54 2.29 -0.70 -23.17
N LYS A 55 1.16 -1.27 -23.61
CA LYS A 55 -0.20 -0.85 -23.24
C LYS A 55 -0.54 -0.95 -21.75
N ASP A 56 0.16 -1.81 -21.01
CA ASP A 56 -0.11 -2.07 -19.60
C ASP A 56 0.92 -1.35 -18.70
N ARG A 57 2.01 -0.82 -19.25
CA ARG A 57 3.10 -0.16 -18.51
C ARG A 57 2.61 0.98 -17.64
N VAL A 58 1.75 1.85 -18.16
CA VAL A 58 1.20 2.97 -17.40
C VAL A 58 0.37 2.45 -16.23
N LYS A 59 -0.58 1.54 -16.48
CA LYS A 59 -1.45 0.97 -15.43
C LYS A 59 -0.64 0.36 -14.29
N PHE A 60 0.34 -0.49 -14.62
CA PHE A 60 1.18 -1.14 -13.61
C PHE A 60 2.08 -0.15 -12.89
N SER A 61 2.77 0.74 -13.61
CA SER A 61 3.65 1.74 -12.99
C SER A 61 2.88 2.64 -12.03
N MET A 62 1.68 3.08 -12.43
CA MET A 62 0.86 3.98 -11.65
C MET A 62 0.24 3.32 -10.42
N ALA A 63 -0.04 2.01 -10.50
CA ALA A 63 -0.48 1.23 -9.34
C ALA A 63 0.58 1.13 -8.24
N THR A 64 1.86 1.37 -8.56
CA THR A 64 2.95 1.38 -7.56
C THR A 64 3.16 2.72 -6.86
N LEU A 65 2.53 3.80 -7.34
CA LEU A 65 2.69 5.13 -6.76
C LEU A 65 2.15 5.18 -5.33
N ARG A 66 2.80 6.00 -4.50
CA ARG A 66 2.44 6.20 -3.09
C ARG A 66 2.46 7.68 -2.74
N GLY A 67 1.74 8.03 -1.67
CA GLY A 67 1.72 9.38 -1.10
C GLY A 67 1.37 10.45 -2.14
N ARG A 68 2.15 11.54 -2.17
CA ARG A 68 1.92 12.70 -3.05
C ARG A 68 1.85 12.32 -4.54
N ALA A 69 2.65 11.35 -4.98
CA ALA A 69 2.65 10.92 -6.37
C ALA A 69 1.33 10.23 -6.76
N LEU A 70 0.76 9.44 -5.85
CA LEU A 70 -0.55 8.80 -6.07
C LEU A 70 -1.67 9.84 -6.12
N THR A 71 -1.67 10.81 -5.20
CA THR A 71 -2.64 11.92 -5.21
C THR A 71 -2.60 12.69 -6.53
N TRP A 72 -1.39 13.05 -6.99
CA TRP A 72 -1.20 13.72 -8.28
C TRP A 72 -1.73 12.90 -9.46
N TRP A 73 -1.45 11.60 -9.51
CA TRP A 73 -1.94 10.74 -10.60
C TRP A 73 -3.46 10.62 -10.60
N ASN A 74 -4.09 10.55 -9.42
CA ASN A 74 -5.55 10.54 -9.30
C ASN A 74 -6.19 11.85 -9.79
N GLU A 75 -5.57 13.01 -9.50
CA GLU A 75 -6.02 14.29 -10.03
C GLU A 75 -5.84 14.37 -11.56
N LYS A 76 -4.70 13.89 -12.05
CA LYS A 76 -4.38 13.87 -13.49
C LYS A 76 -5.39 13.03 -14.27
N THR A 77 -5.62 11.79 -13.84
CA THR A 77 -6.60 10.86 -14.43
C THR A 77 -8.03 11.40 -14.37
N LYS A 78 -8.41 12.08 -13.28
CA LYS A 78 -9.70 12.76 -13.18
C LYS A 78 -9.86 13.88 -14.22
N ALA A 79 -8.79 14.61 -14.51
CA ALA A 79 -8.82 15.71 -15.48
C ALA A 79 -8.83 15.23 -16.95
N MET A 80 -8.23 14.07 -17.24
CA MET A 80 -8.01 13.58 -18.60
C MET A 80 -8.84 12.35 -18.98
N ASP A 81 -9.65 11.83 -18.05
CA ASP A 81 -10.27 10.50 -18.07
C ASP A 81 -9.30 9.31 -17.86
N ILE A 82 -9.75 8.29 -17.15
CA ILE A 82 -8.94 7.13 -16.75
C ILE A 82 -8.53 6.29 -17.97
N GLU A 83 -9.39 6.14 -18.98
CA GLU A 83 -9.10 5.33 -20.16
C GLU A 83 -8.07 6.02 -21.06
N ALA A 84 -8.21 7.32 -21.26
CA ALA A 84 -7.25 8.14 -21.99
C ALA A 84 -5.89 8.22 -21.27
N ALA A 85 -5.90 8.38 -19.94
CA ALA A 85 -4.66 8.38 -19.13
C ALA A 85 -3.90 7.06 -19.27
N ASN A 86 -4.60 5.93 -19.20
CA ASN A 86 -3.98 4.61 -19.31
C ASN A 86 -3.51 4.29 -20.73
N SER A 87 -4.11 4.91 -21.75
CA SER A 87 -3.71 4.77 -23.16
C SER A 87 -2.58 5.74 -23.55
N THR A 88 -2.21 6.66 -22.67
CA THR A 88 -1.14 7.62 -22.93
C THR A 88 0.20 6.88 -23.05
N PRO A 89 1.03 7.18 -24.07
CA PRO A 89 2.36 6.58 -24.19
C PRO A 89 3.21 6.80 -22.93
N TRP A 90 3.94 5.78 -22.51
CA TRP A 90 4.79 5.85 -21.31
C TRP A 90 5.82 6.99 -21.36
N SER A 91 6.32 7.32 -22.54
CA SER A 91 7.26 8.43 -22.76
C SER A 91 6.68 9.79 -22.35
N GLU A 92 5.40 10.03 -22.63
CA GLU A 92 4.72 11.29 -22.31
C GLU A 92 4.39 11.38 -20.82
N VAL A 93 3.94 10.26 -20.25
CA VAL A 93 3.75 10.12 -18.80
C VAL A 93 5.03 10.44 -18.02
N LYS A 94 6.18 9.92 -18.47
CA LYS A 94 7.49 10.25 -17.87
C LYS A 94 7.77 11.75 -17.92
N LYS A 95 7.49 12.43 -19.04
CA LYS A 95 7.68 13.90 -19.13
C LYS A 95 6.84 14.64 -18.10
N TRP A 96 5.58 14.24 -17.91
CA TRP A 96 4.72 14.86 -16.90
C TRP A 96 5.27 14.66 -15.48
N MET A 97 5.73 13.45 -15.16
CA MET A 97 6.34 13.15 -13.87
C MET A 97 7.61 13.98 -13.65
N THR A 98 8.50 14.08 -14.66
CA THR A 98 9.72 14.91 -14.55
C THR A 98 9.37 16.38 -14.34
N LYS A 99 8.35 16.90 -15.04
CA LYS A 99 7.93 18.30 -14.88
C LYS A 99 7.38 18.58 -13.47
N GLU A 100 6.60 17.65 -12.92
CA GLU A 100 5.99 17.80 -11.60
C GLU A 100 7.01 17.61 -10.45
N PHE A 101 7.82 16.55 -10.52
CA PHE A 101 8.64 16.10 -9.39
C PHE A 101 10.11 16.44 -9.51
N CYS A 102 10.60 16.75 -10.72
CA CYS A 102 12.00 17.14 -10.97
C CYS A 102 12.10 18.57 -11.50
N PRO A 103 11.56 19.59 -10.80
CA PRO A 103 11.65 20.96 -11.25
C PRO A 103 13.12 21.41 -11.27
N ARG A 104 13.49 22.22 -12.26
CA ARG A 104 14.90 22.64 -12.47
C ARG A 104 15.50 23.32 -11.24
N SER A 105 14.71 24.07 -10.48
CA SER A 105 15.15 24.73 -9.25
C SER A 105 15.56 23.75 -8.16
N VAL A 106 14.86 22.63 -7.99
CA VAL A 106 15.22 21.58 -7.03
C VAL A 106 16.50 20.88 -7.47
N ILE A 107 16.63 20.58 -8.77
CA ILE A 107 17.84 19.99 -9.34
C ILE A 107 19.03 20.93 -9.12
N GLN A 108 18.89 22.22 -9.44
CA GLN A 108 19.95 23.21 -9.23
C GLN A 108 20.33 23.35 -7.76
N ARG A 109 19.37 23.32 -6.84
CA ARG A 109 19.66 23.34 -5.41
C ARG A 109 20.46 22.11 -5.00
N MET A 110 20.09 20.92 -5.47
CA MET A 110 20.84 19.69 -5.22
C MET A 110 22.25 19.74 -5.83
N GLU A 111 22.39 20.22 -7.07
CA GLU A 111 23.69 20.45 -7.72
C GLU A 111 24.57 21.40 -6.89
N GLN A 112 23.98 22.48 -6.36
CA GLN A 112 24.68 23.45 -5.53
C GLN A 112 25.06 22.89 -4.14
N GLU A 113 24.17 22.14 -3.50
CA GLU A 113 24.44 21.44 -2.24
C GLU A 113 25.58 20.44 -2.40
N LEU A 114 25.59 19.69 -3.50
CA LEU A 114 26.65 18.76 -3.85
C LEU A 114 27.96 19.50 -4.13
N TYR A 115 27.93 20.60 -4.89
CA TYR A 115 29.11 21.42 -5.17
C TYR A 115 29.71 22.03 -3.90
N ASN A 116 28.85 22.48 -2.98
CA ASN A 116 29.24 23.04 -1.70
C ASN A 116 29.60 21.97 -0.66
N LEU A 117 29.47 20.68 -0.99
CA LEU A 117 29.79 19.58 -0.12
C LEU A 117 31.31 19.46 0.04
N ARG A 118 31.89 20.30 0.89
CA ARG A 118 33.30 20.20 1.28
C ARG A 118 33.45 19.19 2.42
N MET A 119 34.36 18.24 2.24
CA MET A 119 34.79 17.31 3.30
C MET A 119 35.33 18.12 4.49
N LYS A 120 34.78 17.89 5.69
CA LYS A 120 35.29 18.46 6.95
C LYS A 120 36.16 17.41 7.64
N GLY A 121 37.48 17.63 7.68
CA GLY A 121 38.43 16.70 8.28
C GLY A 121 38.93 15.61 7.31
N MET A 122 39.62 14.58 7.83
CA MET A 122 40.12 13.42 7.06
C MET A 122 39.13 12.25 7.01
N ASP A 123 37.85 12.49 7.28
CA ASP A 123 36.83 11.43 7.31
C ASP A 123 36.34 11.07 5.90
N ILE A 124 37.20 10.36 5.18
CA ILE A 124 36.97 9.87 3.82
C ILE A 124 35.84 8.84 3.81
N ASP A 125 35.75 8.00 4.85
CA ASP A 125 34.71 6.97 4.96
C ASP A 125 33.33 7.58 5.18
N GLY A 126 33.22 8.62 6.02
CA GLY A 126 31.96 9.35 6.22
C GLY A 126 31.48 10.11 4.98
N TYR A 127 32.41 10.63 4.16
CA TYR A 127 32.06 11.28 2.89
C TYR A 127 31.57 10.26 1.84
N THR A 128 32.23 9.10 1.76
CA THR A 128 31.95 8.09 0.74
C THR A 128 30.63 7.36 1.01
N ASN A 129 30.30 7.06 2.27
CA ASN A 129 29.06 6.38 2.65
C ASN A 129 27.78 7.23 2.49
N ARG A 130 27.88 8.54 2.21
CA ARG A 130 26.69 9.40 2.06
C ARG A 130 25.99 9.25 0.71
N PHE A 131 26.68 8.66 -0.26
CA PHE A 131 26.24 8.56 -1.65
C PHE A 131 26.02 7.12 -2.13
N HIS A 132 26.24 6.14 -1.25
CA HIS A 132 25.95 4.71 -1.45
C HIS A 132 24.73 4.30 -0.62
#